data_AF-A0A8S9G7Z2-F1
#
_entry.id   AF-A0A8S9G7Z2-F1
#
_cell.length_a   1.000
_cell.length_b   1.000
_cell.length_c   1.000
_cell.angle_alpha   90.00
_cell.angle_beta   90.00
_cell.angle_gamma   90.00
#
_symmetry.space_group_name_H-M   'P 1'
#
loop_
_entity.id
_entity.type
_entity.pdbx_description
1 polymer ?
#
loop_
_entity_poly.entity_id
_entity_poly.type
_entity_poly.pdbx_seq_one_letter_code
_entity_poly.pdbx_strand_id
1 'polypeptide(L)'
;MVRVEHEMSEKLKEKVDLEFARVAQDMKQKLKITTVAMVVGITTFGSSTAENRYRPFYRCKIARDRKNENHLFEWIDEALTEEIWMVDVKHERVAQGITMFEERVMEKVKSEMVRVEHEMSEKLKEKVDLEFARVAQEMKQKLKIATVAMVVVGAIVRIWTSLTV
;
A
#
# COMPACT_ATOMS: atom_id res chain seq x y z
N MET A 1 20.29 -5.83 10.27
CA MET A 1 19.07 -6.51 9.82
C MET A 1 17.89 -5.55 9.85
N VAL A 2 17.58 -4.95 11.00
CA VAL A 2 16.53 -3.91 11.19
C VAL A 2 16.59 -2.74 10.20
N ARG A 3 17.79 -2.25 9.84
CA ARG A 3 17.96 -1.12 8.90
C ARG A 3 17.47 -1.43 7.48
N VAL A 4 17.62 -2.68 7.03
CA VAL A 4 17.26 -3.09 5.66
C VAL A 4 15.75 -3.27 5.53
N GLU A 5 15.10 -3.80 6.57
CA GLU A 5 13.64 -3.93 6.64
C GLU A 5 12.95 -2.56 6.69
N HIS A 6 13.49 -1.63 7.46
CA HIS A 6 12.98 -0.26 7.53
C HIS A 6 13.11 0.47 6.18
N GLU A 7 14.25 0.32 5.49
CA GLU A 7 14.49 0.97 4.19
C GLU A 7 13.61 0.39 3.08
N MET A 8 13.34 -0.92 3.12
CA MET A 8 12.46 -1.59 2.16
C MET A 8 10.98 -1.24 2.38
N SER A 9 10.55 -1.11 3.65
CA SER A 9 9.22 -0.64 4.02
C SER A 9 8.96 0.80 3.55
N GLU A 10 9.91 1.70 3.80
CA GLU A 10 9.81 3.11 3.37
C GLU A 10 9.72 3.24 1.85
N LYS A 11 10.56 2.51 1.10
CA LYS A 11 10.50 2.51 -0.38
C LYS A 11 9.19 1.95 -0.92
N LEU A 12 8.59 0.96 -0.24
CA LEU A 12 7.31 0.41 -0.64
C LEU A 12 6.17 1.41 -0.40
N LYS A 13 6.22 2.11 0.74
CA LYS A 13 5.26 3.15 1.11
C LYS A 13 5.32 4.34 0.14
N GLU A 14 6.51 4.85 -0.14
CA GLU A 14 6.73 5.94 -1.09
C GLU A 14 6.19 5.58 -2.49
N LYS A 15 6.41 4.34 -2.94
CA LYS A 15 5.93 3.88 -4.25
C LYS A 15 4.41 3.76 -4.32
N VAL A 16 3.76 3.35 -3.23
CA VAL A 16 2.28 3.29 -3.14
C VAL A 16 1.70 4.69 -3.12
N ASP A 17 2.26 5.60 -2.31
CA ASP A 17 1.81 6.99 -2.23
C ASP A 17 1.95 7.72 -3.58
N LEU A 18 3.04 7.44 -4.33
CA LEU A 18 3.27 8.01 -5.66
C LEU A 18 2.23 7.55 -6.69
N GLU A 19 1.87 6.26 -6.68
CA GLU A 19 0.84 5.71 -7.57
C GLU A 19 -0.55 6.25 -7.22
N PHE A 20 -0.86 6.37 -5.92
CA PHE A 20 -2.12 6.95 -5.46
C PHE A 20 -2.25 8.42 -5.87
N ALA A 21 -1.17 9.20 -5.74
CA ALA A 21 -1.12 10.59 -6.17
C ALA A 21 -1.32 10.71 -7.69
N ARG A 22 -0.70 9.84 -8.48
CA ARG A 22 -0.84 9.82 -9.95
C ARG A 22 -2.29 9.51 -10.37
N VAL A 23 -2.93 8.51 -9.77
CA VAL A 23 -4.33 8.16 -10.06
C VAL A 23 -5.27 9.29 -9.66
N ALA A 24 -5.08 9.88 -8.48
CA ALA A 24 -5.88 11.02 -8.03
C ALA A 24 -5.73 12.23 -8.96
N GLN A 25 -4.54 12.46 -9.50
CA GLN A 25 -4.28 13.56 -10.43
C GLN A 25 -4.92 13.32 -11.81
N ASP A 26 -4.87 12.09 -12.34
CA ASP A 26 -5.57 11.72 -13.58
C ASP A 26 -7.08 11.84 -13.45
N MET A 27 -7.65 11.39 -12.32
CA MET A 27 -9.07 11.56 -12.02
C MET A 27 -9.46 13.04 -11.95
N LYS A 28 -8.66 13.89 -11.29
CA LYS A 28 -8.87 15.34 -11.24
C LYS A 28 -8.80 15.98 -12.63
N GLN A 29 -7.85 15.56 -13.47
CA GLN A 29 -7.67 16.08 -14.82
C GLN A 29 -8.87 15.72 -15.72
N LYS A 30 -9.31 14.46 -15.68
CA LYS A 30 -10.48 13.97 -16.43
C LYS A 30 -11.78 14.63 -15.99
N LEU A 31 -11.94 14.86 -14.69
CA LEU A 31 -13.10 15.58 -14.15
C LEU A 31 -13.10 17.05 -14.61
N LYS A 32 -11.96 17.75 -14.51
CA LYS A 32 -11.83 19.14 -15.00
C LYS A 32 -12.11 19.28 -16.49
N ILE A 33 -11.58 18.41 -17.34
CA ILE A 33 -11.78 18.50 -18.80
C ILE A 33 -13.25 18.29 -19.16
N THR A 34 -13.92 17.35 -18.49
CA THR A 34 -15.35 17.05 -18.72
C THR A 34 -16.24 18.21 -18.26
N THR A 35 -15.98 18.76 -17.06
CA THR A 35 -16.76 19.88 -16.52
C THR A 35 -16.54 21.17 -17.31
N VAL A 36 -15.31 21.46 -17.75
CA VAL A 36 -15.00 22.70 -18.49
C VAL A 36 -15.56 22.66 -19.92
N ALA A 37 -15.60 21.49 -20.57
CA ALA A 37 -16.15 21.38 -21.93
C ALA A 37 -17.70 21.51 -21.99
N MET A 38 -18.42 21.11 -20.94
CA MET A 38 -19.88 21.23 -20.90
C MET A 38 -20.37 22.65 -20.57
N VAL A 39 -19.60 23.46 -19.82
CA VAL A 39 -20.11 24.70 -19.20
C VAL A 39 -19.94 25.96 -20.08
N VAL A 40 -19.09 25.92 -21.12
CA VAL A 40 -18.86 27.11 -21.97
C VAL A 40 -20.08 27.38 -22.87
N GLY A 41 -20.93 28.32 -22.44
CA GLY A 41 -22.05 28.84 -23.22
C GLY A 41 -23.45 28.43 -22.76
N ILE A 42 -23.58 27.61 -21.72
CA ILE A 42 -24.87 27.28 -21.10
C ILE A 42 -25.27 28.40 -20.13
N THR A 43 -26.56 28.78 -20.12
CA THR A 43 -27.10 29.76 -19.17
C THR A 43 -28.49 29.33 -18.71
N THR A 44 -28.85 29.72 -17.49
CA THR A 44 -30.15 29.43 -16.87
C THR A 44 -31.20 30.45 -17.31
N PHE A 45 -32.39 29.95 -17.65
CA PHE A 45 -33.54 30.76 -18.01
C PHE A 45 -34.79 30.27 -17.27
N GLY A 46 -35.75 31.16 -17.02
CA GLY A 46 -37.07 30.78 -16.52
C GLY A 46 -38.05 30.58 -17.67
N SER A 47 -38.84 29.51 -17.61
CA SER A 47 -39.90 29.27 -18.59
C SER A 47 -41.02 30.30 -18.49
N SER A 48 -41.46 30.81 -19.63
CA SER A 48 -42.58 31.76 -19.73
C SER A 48 -43.89 31.11 -20.16
N THR A 49 -43.94 29.77 -20.25
CA THR A 49 -45.16 29.05 -20.66
C THR A 49 -46.22 29.09 -19.56
N ALA A 50 -47.50 28.96 -19.93
CA ALA A 50 -48.60 29.00 -18.98
C ALA A 50 -48.61 27.78 -18.03
N GLU A 51 -48.26 26.60 -18.55
CA GLU A 51 -48.20 25.34 -17.81
C GLU A 51 -47.01 25.25 -16.87
N ASN A 52 -45.87 25.87 -17.25
CA ASN A 52 -44.62 25.72 -16.52
C ASN A 52 -43.96 27.07 -16.27
N ARG A 53 -44.70 27.98 -15.64
CA ARG A 53 -44.27 29.38 -15.45
C ARG A 53 -43.14 29.45 -14.41
N TYR A 54 -42.08 30.15 -14.76
CA TYR A 54 -40.86 30.37 -13.96
C TYR A 54 -40.02 29.13 -13.62
N ARG A 55 -40.38 27.91 -14.07
CA ARG A 55 -39.50 26.75 -13.87
C ARG A 55 -38.20 26.96 -14.63
N PRO A 56 -37.04 26.77 -13.97
CA PRO A 56 -35.76 27.07 -14.58
C PRO A 56 -35.27 25.93 -15.48
N PHE A 57 -34.60 26.28 -16.57
CA PHE A 57 -33.97 25.34 -17.50
C PHE A 57 -32.61 25.85 -17.96
N TYR A 58 -31.74 24.92 -18.33
CA TYR A 58 -30.48 25.19 -19.03
C TYR A 58 -30.73 25.32 -20.53
N ARG A 59 -30.17 26.36 -21.14
CA ARG A 59 -30.12 26.51 -22.60
C ARG A 59 -28.81 27.14 -23.04
N CYS A 60 -28.29 26.68 -24.17
CA CYS A 60 -27.13 27.31 -24.79
C CYS A 60 -27.47 28.73 -25.28
N LYS A 61 -26.64 29.72 -24.92
CA LYS A 61 -26.80 31.12 -25.38
C LYS A 61 -26.74 31.23 -26.91
N ILE A 62 -25.83 30.48 -27.53
CA ILE A 62 -25.63 30.47 -28.99
C ILE A 62 -26.91 29.98 -29.69
N ALA A 63 -27.59 28.98 -29.11
CA ALA A 63 -28.84 28.41 -29.64
C ALA A 63 -30.02 29.37 -29.63
N ARG A 64 -30.06 30.26 -28.65
CA ARG A 64 -31.10 31.29 -28.59
C ARG A 64 -30.91 32.28 -29.72
N ASP A 65 -29.66 32.63 -29.99
CA ASP A 65 -29.30 33.68 -30.95
C ASP A 65 -29.25 33.13 -32.39
N ARG A 66 -29.01 31.82 -32.59
CA ARG A 66 -29.01 31.12 -33.88
C ARG A 66 -30.04 30.00 -33.90
N LYS A 67 -31.12 30.17 -34.66
CA LYS A 67 -32.28 29.23 -34.70
C LYS A 67 -32.05 27.93 -35.50
N ASN A 68 -30.90 27.78 -36.13
CA ASN A 68 -30.58 26.74 -37.13
C ASN A 68 -29.59 25.69 -36.64
N GLU A 69 -29.13 25.76 -35.39
CA GLU A 69 -28.21 24.80 -34.79
C GLU A 69 -28.95 23.95 -33.72
N ASN A 70 -28.65 22.65 -33.68
CA ASN A 70 -29.25 21.73 -32.71
C ASN A 70 -28.48 21.85 -31.38
N HIS A 71 -29.12 22.31 -30.32
CA HIS A 71 -28.45 22.64 -29.07
C HIS A 71 -29.23 22.19 -27.83
N LEU A 72 -28.50 22.04 -26.73
CA LEU A 72 -28.99 21.56 -25.44
C LEU A 72 -30.10 22.45 -24.86
N PHE A 73 -31.21 21.79 -24.52
CA PHE A 73 -32.31 22.29 -23.68
C PHE A 73 -32.62 21.21 -22.65
N GLU A 74 -32.58 21.56 -21.37
CA GLU A 74 -32.83 20.60 -20.29
C GLU A 74 -33.35 21.33 -19.06
N TRP A 75 -34.33 20.74 -18.36
CA TRP A 75 -34.83 21.30 -17.10
C TRP A 75 -33.78 21.14 -16.00
N ILE A 76 -33.63 22.14 -15.12
CA ILE A 76 -32.56 22.13 -14.13
C ILE A 76 -32.72 20.97 -13.13
N ASP A 77 -33.94 20.69 -12.70
CA ASP A 77 -34.22 19.60 -11.77
C ASP A 77 -33.97 18.22 -12.39
N GLU A 78 -34.26 18.04 -13.68
CA GLU A 78 -33.94 16.83 -14.42
C GLU A 78 -32.43 16.66 -14.56
N ALA A 79 -31.73 17.69 -15.03
CA ALA A 79 -30.27 17.70 -15.16
C ALA A 79 -29.54 17.45 -13.83
N LEU A 80 -30.00 18.06 -12.74
CA LEU A 80 -29.44 17.84 -11.40
C LEU A 80 -29.69 16.40 -10.92
N THR A 81 -30.86 15.84 -11.20
CA THR A 81 -31.18 14.46 -10.82
C THR A 81 -30.29 13.48 -11.59
N GLU A 82 -30.07 13.71 -12.88
CA GLU A 82 -29.13 12.92 -13.69
C GLU A 82 -27.68 13.06 -13.22
N GLU A 83 -27.25 14.27 -12.86
CA GLU A 83 -25.92 14.51 -12.30
C GLU A 83 -25.71 13.74 -10.99
N ILE A 84 -26.67 13.82 -10.06
CA ILE A 84 -26.64 13.07 -8.80
C ILE A 84 -26.53 11.57 -9.07
N TRP A 85 -27.39 11.05 -9.96
CA TRP A 85 -27.37 9.63 -10.31
C TRP A 85 -26.02 9.20 -10.92
N MET A 86 -25.46 10.01 -11.83
CA MET A 86 -24.13 9.74 -12.40
C MET A 86 -23.03 9.78 -11.35
N VAL A 87 -23.12 10.68 -10.37
CA VAL A 87 -22.18 10.76 -9.25
C VAL A 87 -22.29 9.51 -8.39
N ASP A 88 -23.49 9.03 -8.07
CA ASP A 88 -23.71 7.80 -7.30
C ASP A 88 -23.11 6.58 -8.01
N VAL A 89 -23.33 6.45 -9.33
CA VAL A 89 -22.74 5.38 -10.14
C VAL A 89 -21.20 5.45 -10.13
N LYS A 90 -20.63 6.66 -10.22
CA LYS A 90 -19.17 6.84 -10.14
C LYS A 90 -18.64 6.51 -8.74
N HIS A 91 -19.36 6.91 -7.70
CA HIS A 91 -19.01 6.65 -6.31
C HIS A 91 -18.97 5.14 -6.05
N GLU A 92 -19.99 4.41 -6.49
CA GLU A 92 -20.05 2.95 -6.38
C GLU A 92 -18.86 2.27 -7.08
N ARG A 93 -18.53 2.72 -8.30
CA ARG A 93 -17.36 2.20 -9.04
C ARG A 93 -16.04 2.48 -8.32
N VAL A 94 -15.89 3.64 -7.69
CA VAL A 94 -14.69 3.97 -6.91
C VAL A 94 -14.63 3.11 -5.65
N ALA A 95 -15.74 2.93 -4.93
CA ALA A 95 -15.82 2.07 -3.76
C ALA A 95 -15.41 0.63 -4.10
N GLN A 96 -15.94 0.07 -5.19
CA GLN A 96 -15.55 -1.26 -5.70
C GLN A 96 -14.07 -1.32 -6.12
N GLY A 97 -13.54 -0.24 -6.69
CA GLY A 97 -12.13 -0.15 -7.04
C GLY A 97 -11.22 -0.19 -5.81
N ILE A 98 -11.64 0.44 -4.71
CA ILE A 98 -10.92 0.44 -3.43
C ILE A 98 -10.91 -0.96 -2.81
N THR A 99 -12.07 -1.65 -2.76
CA THR A 99 -12.13 -3.00 -2.17
C THR A 99 -11.24 -4.00 -2.92
N MET A 100 -11.29 -4.01 -4.26
CA MET A 100 -10.39 -4.86 -5.06
C MET A 100 -8.91 -4.48 -4.94
N PHE A 101 -8.61 -3.21 -4.65
CA PHE A 101 -7.24 -2.77 -4.41
C PHE A 101 -6.75 -3.26 -3.03
N GLU A 102 -7.58 -3.11 -1.99
CA GLU A 102 -7.29 -3.61 -0.65
C GLU A 102 -7.03 -5.12 -0.64
N GLU A 103 -7.86 -5.90 -1.34
CA GLU A 103 -7.66 -7.35 -1.50
C GLU A 103 -6.31 -7.69 -2.14
N ARG A 104 -6.00 -7.07 -3.29
CA ARG A 104 -4.72 -7.32 -4.00
C ARG A 104 -3.50 -6.90 -3.19
N VAL A 105 -3.60 -5.79 -2.46
CA VAL A 105 -2.52 -5.34 -1.57
C VAL A 105 -2.34 -6.33 -0.43
N MET A 106 -3.43 -6.78 0.19
CA MET A 106 -3.38 -7.75 1.29
C MET A 106 -2.79 -9.09 0.85
N GLU A 107 -3.17 -9.60 -0.32
CA GLU A 107 -2.58 -10.81 -0.90
C GLU A 107 -1.09 -10.67 -1.14
N LYS A 108 -0.67 -9.54 -1.74
CA LYS A 108 0.73 -9.28 -2.03
C LYS A 108 1.56 -9.14 -0.75
N VAL A 109 1.03 -8.42 0.25
CA VAL A 109 1.68 -8.27 1.57
C VAL A 109 1.83 -9.63 2.24
N LYS A 110 0.79 -10.48 2.21
CA LYS A 110 0.86 -11.84 2.77
C LYS A 110 1.92 -12.69 2.07
N SER A 111 1.99 -12.64 0.74
CA SER A 111 3.01 -13.37 -0.02
C SER A 111 4.43 -12.91 0.28
N GLU A 112 4.65 -11.59 0.33
CA GLU A 112 5.96 -11.03 0.70
C GLU A 112 6.32 -11.35 2.15
N MET A 113 5.36 -11.34 3.09
CA MET A 113 5.59 -11.72 4.49
C MET A 113 6.08 -13.16 4.60
N VAL A 114 5.41 -14.12 3.94
CA VAL A 114 5.84 -15.53 3.92
C VAL A 114 7.24 -15.67 3.32
N ARG A 115 7.54 -14.93 2.26
CA ARG A 115 8.86 -14.97 1.62
C ARG A 115 9.96 -14.41 2.52
N VAL A 116 9.69 -13.29 3.19
CA VAL A 116 10.62 -12.66 4.16
C VAL A 116 10.80 -13.55 5.39
N GLU A 117 9.75 -14.17 5.91
CA GLU A 117 9.83 -15.12 7.03
C GLU A 117 10.69 -16.33 6.67
N HIS A 118 10.51 -16.89 5.47
CA HIS A 118 11.32 -18.02 5.00
C HIS A 118 12.80 -17.63 4.86
N GLU A 119 13.09 -16.49 4.21
CA GLU A 119 14.45 -15.99 4.06
C GLU A 119 15.11 -15.69 5.43
N MET A 120 14.34 -15.14 6.37
CA MET A 120 14.81 -14.88 7.73
C MET A 120 15.10 -16.18 8.48
N SER A 121 14.23 -17.18 8.36
CA SER A 121 14.41 -18.49 9.00
C SER A 121 15.65 -19.21 8.49
N GLU A 122 15.90 -19.19 7.18
CA GLU A 122 17.10 -19.78 6.60
C GLU A 122 18.38 -19.07 7.09
N LYS A 123 18.40 -17.73 7.03
CA LYS A 123 19.52 -16.93 7.56
C LYS A 123 19.74 -17.14 9.05
N LEU A 124 18.67 -17.35 9.82
CA LEU A 124 18.77 -17.61 11.25
C LEU A 124 19.35 -19.01 11.50
N LYS A 125 18.90 -20.03 10.76
CA LYS A 125 19.40 -21.39 10.85
C LYS A 125 20.89 -21.46 10.52
N GLU A 126 21.32 -20.82 9.43
CA GLU A 126 22.74 -20.76 9.04
C GLU A 126 23.61 -20.10 10.14
N LYS A 127 23.13 -19.00 10.74
CA LYS A 127 23.84 -18.35 11.86
C LYS A 127 23.89 -19.22 13.11
N VAL A 128 22.81 -19.93 13.44
CA VAL A 128 22.76 -20.84 14.59
C VAL A 128 23.73 -22.01 14.39
N ASP A 129 23.78 -22.59 13.20
CA ASP A 129 24.69 -23.69 12.88
C ASP A 129 26.16 -23.24 12.97
N LEU A 130 26.47 -22.03 12.49
CA LEU A 130 27.79 -21.43 12.59
C LEU A 130 28.22 -21.20 14.05
N GLU A 131 27.34 -20.61 14.87
CA GLU A 131 27.62 -20.36 16.29
C GLU A 131 27.71 -21.67 17.08
N PHE A 132 26.88 -22.68 16.76
CA PHE A 132 26.96 -24.00 17.38
C PHE A 132 28.29 -24.68 17.07
N ALA A 133 28.77 -24.64 15.83
CA ALA A 133 30.08 -25.16 15.45
C ALA A 133 31.22 -24.45 16.19
N ARG A 134 31.14 -23.12 16.31
CA ARG A 134 32.12 -22.32 17.04
C ARG A 134 32.13 -22.66 18.54
N VAL A 135 30.97 -22.74 19.18
CA VAL A 135 30.84 -23.11 20.60
C VAL A 135 31.34 -24.54 20.83
N ALA A 136 31.01 -25.48 19.95
CA ALA A 136 31.51 -26.86 20.04
C ALA A 136 33.04 -26.91 19.99
N GLN A 137 33.67 -26.08 19.16
CA GLN A 137 35.13 -25.98 19.09
C GLN A 137 35.74 -25.36 20.34
N GLU A 138 35.16 -24.27 20.85
CA GLU A 138 35.58 -23.64 22.11
C GLU A 138 35.47 -24.63 23.28
N MET A 139 34.37 -25.40 23.35
CA MET A 139 34.16 -26.45 24.36
C MET A 139 35.17 -27.58 24.23
N LYS A 140 35.48 -28.01 23.00
CA LYS A 140 36.51 -29.04 22.75
C LYS A 140 37.89 -28.58 23.21
N GLN A 141 38.25 -27.31 23.01
CA GLN A 141 39.50 -26.75 23.51
C GLN A 141 39.52 -26.66 25.04
N LYS A 142 38.45 -26.14 25.65
CA LYS A 142 38.31 -26.08 27.12
C LYS A 142 38.39 -27.46 27.76
N LEU A 143 37.76 -28.46 27.15
CA LEU A 143 37.81 -29.85 27.62
C LEU A 143 39.23 -30.42 27.55
N LYS A 144 39.95 -30.22 26.44
CA LYS A 144 41.35 -30.66 26.31
C LYS A 144 42.24 -30.08 27.42
N ILE A 145 42.10 -28.78 27.69
CA ILE A 145 42.86 -28.09 28.75
C ILE A 145 42.49 -28.64 30.13
N ALA A 146 41.20 -28.80 30.41
CA ALA A 146 40.71 -29.34 31.68
C ALA A 146 41.20 -30.78 31.92
N THR A 147 41.20 -31.65 30.90
CA THR A 147 41.72 -33.02 31.01
C THR A 147 43.20 -33.05 31.34
N VAL A 148 44.03 -32.22 30.69
CA VAL A 148 45.46 -32.13 30.99
C VAL A 148 45.69 -31.65 32.42
N ALA A 149 44.97 -30.61 32.86
CA ALA A 149 45.06 -30.11 34.24
C ALA A 149 44.70 -31.19 35.27
N MET A 150 43.64 -31.98 35.01
CA MET A 150 43.23 -33.11 35.84
C MET A 150 44.33 -34.17 35.99
N VAL A 151 44.99 -34.55 34.88
CA VAL A 151 46.08 -35.54 34.90
C VAL A 151 47.28 -35.05 35.71
N VAL A 152 47.65 -33.77 35.56
CA VAL A 152 48.76 -33.16 36.30
C VAL A 152 48.48 -33.13 37.81
N VAL A 153 47.28 -32.67 38.20
CA VAL A 153 46.85 -32.67 39.61
C VAL A 153 46.85 -34.09 40.17
N GLY A 154 46.32 -35.06 39.43
CA GLY A 154 46.32 -36.47 39.83
C GLY A 154 47.73 -37.04 40.04
N ALA A 155 48.68 -36.70 39.16
CA ALA A 155 50.08 -37.12 39.29
C ALA A 155 50.75 -36.52 40.55
N ILE A 156 50.54 -35.23 40.81
CA ILE A 156 51.08 -34.54 41.99
C ILE A 156 50.54 -35.18 43.28
N VAL A 157 49.22 -35.42 43.35
CA VAL A 157 48.58 -36.08 44.50
C VAL A 157 49.16 -37.48 44.70
N ARG A 158 49.33 -38.25 43.63
CA ARG A 158 49.87 -39.62 43.69
C ARG A 158 51.29 -39.63 44.26
N ILE A 159 52.16 -38.73 43.79
CA ILE A 159 53.53 -38.58 44.29
C ILE A 159 53.53 -38.22 45.78
N TRP A 160 52.67 -37.29 46.19
CA TRP A 160 52.59 -36.88 47.60
C TRP A 160 52.11 -38.02 48.51
N THR A 161 51.10 -38.78 48.10
CA THR A 161 50.63 -39.94 48.86
C THR A 161 51.70 -41.02 49.01
N SER A 162 52.54 -41.24 47.99
CA SER A 162 53.66 -42.19 48.06
C SER A 162 54.87 -41.73 48.88
N LEU A 163 54.97 -40.44 49.20
CA LEU A 163 56.01 -39.88 50.07
C LEU A 163 55.58 -39.81 51.53
N THR A 164 54.29 -39.95 51.82
CA THR A 164 53.69 -39.78 53.16
C THR A 164 53.37 -41.12 53.84
N VAL A 165 53.35 -42.22 53.07
CA VAL A 165 53.21 -43.61 53.55
C VAL A 165 54.57 -44.27 53.55
#